data_AF-A0AAW8DAP9-F1
#
_entry.id   AF-A0AAW8DAP9-F1
#
_cell.length_a   1.000
_cell.length_b   1.000
_cell.length_c   1.000
_cell.angle_alpha   90.00
_cell.angle_beta   90.00
_cell.angle_gamma   90.00
#
_symmetry.space_group_name_H-M   'P 1'
#
loop_
_entity.id
_entity.type
_entity.pdbx_description
1 polymer ?
#
loop_
_entity_poly.entity_id
_entity_poly.type
_entity_poly.pdbx_seq_one_letter_code
_entity_poly.pdbx_strand_id
1 'polypeptide(L)'
;MLICGDALTACDKGVQRHAGSIRVTDPVQITEAAPQDGALASAASLLTKELSGDPNFGSVALGQGKLVITWHGPENDRIALLRDQLPGVDISLRSAACVPGTAMDRAGTLLAEDVRVRVVGMANDGSHVVATVSEGADSSALAAAYEARLGYPVRLETGGVVPATGN
;
A
#
# COMPACT_ATOMS: atom_id res chain seq x y z
N MET A 1 -18.91 -3.39 -53.78
CA MET A 1 -18.02 -3.31 -54.94
C MET A 1 -17.33 -1.96 -54.83
N LEU A 2 -16.14 -1.89 -54.20
CA LEU A 2 -14.84 -1.83 -54.90
C LEU A 2 -14.89 -0.66 -55.92
N ILE A 3 -14.16 0.46 -55.80
CA ILE A 3 -12.70 0.61 -55.66
C ILE A 3 -12.34 2.12 -55.49
N CYS A 4 -11.27 2.36 -54.72
CA CYS A 4 -10.19 3.37 -54.71
C CYS A 4 -10.28 4.78 -55.35
N GLY A 5 -9.37 5.62 -54.83
CA GLY A 5 -8.81 6.86 -55.42
C GLY A 5 -9.31 8.09 -54.66
N ASP A 6 -8.54 9.04 -54.15
CA ASP A 6 -7.19 9.58 -54.36
C ASP A 6 -6.97 10.51 -53.12
N ALA A 7 -5.81 10.92 -52.61
CA ALA A 7 -4.65 11.45 -53.28
C ALA A 7 -3.59 11.86 -52.21
N LEU A 8 -2.33 11.94 -52.64
CA LEU A 8 -1.31 12.94 -52.29
C LEU A 8 -0.67 12.87 -50.88
N THR A 9 0.54 12.32 -50.77
CA THR A 9 1.84 13.00 -50.97
C THR A 9 2.25 13.88 -49.79
N ALA A 10 3.25 13.41 -49.01
CA ALA A 10 4.39 14.22 -48.58
C ALA A 10 5.54 13.33 -48.07
N CYS A 11 6.66 13.40 -48.81
CA CYS A 11 8.08 13.37 -48.40
C CYS A 11 8.50 12.43 -47.26
N ASP A 12 9.23 11.36 -47.56
CA ASP A 12 10.70 11.37 -47.70
C ASP A 12 11.44 11.87 -46.45
N LYS A 13 11.76 10.92 -45.56
CA LYS A 13 13.13 10.64 -45.13
C LYS A 13 13.16 9.24 -44.53
N GLY A 14 13.87 8.34 -45.20
CA GLY A 14 14.08 6.97 -44.76
C GLY A 14 14.99 6.87 -43.54
N VAL A 15 14.71 5.87 -42.71
CA VAL A 15 15.74 5.03 -42.09
C VAL A 15 15.27 3.58 -42.19
N GLN A 16 16.21 2.75 -42.57
CA GLN A 16 16.02 1.42 -43.11
C GLN A 16 15.60 0.39 -42.05
N ARG A 17 14.89 -0.62 -42.57
CA ARG A 17 14.65 -1.93 -41.98
C ARG A 17 15.96 -2.54 -41.47
N HIS A 18 15.97 -3.05 -40.24
CA HIS A 18 16.79 -4.22 -39.90
C HIS A 18 15.93 -5.28 -39.20
N ALA A 19 16.11 -6.49 -39.68
CA ALA A 19 15.32 -7.67 -39.37
C ALA A 19 15.51 -8.09 -37.90
N GLY A 20 14.40 -8.21 -37.20
CA GLY A 20 14.31 -8.90 -35.92
C GLY A 20 12.89 -9.45 -35.80
N SER A 21 12.73 -10.75 -36.02
CA SER A 21 11.47 -11.46 -35.84
C SER A 21 11.05 -11.37 -34.37
N ILE A 22 10.14 -10.46 -34.03
CA ILE A 22 9.40 -10.54 -32.77
C ILE A 22 8.22 -11.46 -33.03
N ARG A 23 8.41 -12.75 -32.71
CA ARG A 23 7.26 -13.62 -32.46
C ARG A 23 6.58 -13.08 -31.22
N VAL A 24 5.44 -12.42 -31.42
CA VAL A 24 4.50 -12.13 -30.33
C VAL A 24 3.87 -13.46 -29.93
N THR A 25 4.58 -14.20 -29.08
CA THR A 25 4.08 -15.37 -28.36
C THR A 25 4.20 -15.08 -26.89
N ASP A 26 3.27 -14.27 -26.38
CA ASP A 26 2.59 -14.49 -25.11
C ASP A 26 1.45 -13.47 -25.03
N PRO A 27 0.16 -13.87 -25.10
CA PRO A 27 -0.87 -12.97 -24.62
C PRO A 27 -0.62 -12.78 -23.14
N VAL A 28 -0.35 -11.55 -22.71
CA VAL A 28 -0.38 -11.16 -21.28
C VAL A 28 -1.65 -11.76 -20.70
N GLN A 29 -1.51 -12.83 -19.91
CA GLN A 29 -2.61 -13.39 -19.16
C GLN A 29 -2.93 -12.37 -18.06
N ILE A 30 -3.79 -11.42 -18.39
CA ILE A 30 -4.54 -10.69 -17.38
C ILE A 30 -5.37 -11.77 -16.69
N THR A 31 -4.85 -12.31 -15.60
CA THR A 31 -5.62 -13.20 -14.74
C THR A 31 -6.73 -12.32 -14.20
N GLU A 32 -7.93 -12.47 -14.75
CA GLU A 32 -9.13 -11.87 -14.19
C GLU A 32 -9.18 -12.29 -12.72
N ALA A 33 -9.09 -11.31 -11.81
CA ALA A 33 -9.21 -11.57 -10.39
C ALA A 33 -10.52 -12.35 -10.17
N ALA A 34 -10.46 -13.43 -9.39
CA ALA A 34 -11.66 -14.23 -9.19
C ALA A 34 -12.76 -13.34 -8.58
N PRO A 35 -14.05 -13.58 -8.84
CA PRO A 35 -15.14 -12.74 -8.32
C PRO A 35 -15.06 -12.54 -6.79
N GLN A 36 -14.56 -13.54 -6.08
CA GLN A 36 -14.27 -13.52 -4.65
C GLN A 36 -13.18 -12.50 -4.25
N ASP A 37 -12.15 -12.30 -5.07
CA ASP A 37 -11.09 -11.32 -4.83
C ASP A 37 -11.63 -9.90 -4.98
N GLY A 38 -12.54 -9.68 -5.94
CA GLY A 38 -13.25 -8.41 -6.10
C GLY A 38 -14.16 -8.06 -4.92
N ALA A 39 -14.85 -9.06 -4.36
CA ALA A 39 -15.68 -8.89 -3.17
C ALA A 39 -14.84 -8.56 -1.91
N LEU A 40 -13.72 -9.28 -1.71
CA LEU A 40 -12.79 -9.03 -0.61
C LEU A 40 -12.13 -7.65 -0.71
N ALA A 41 -11.72 -7.22 -1.90
CA ALA A 41 -11.15 -5.90 -2.12
C ALA A 41 -12.17 -4.76 -1.87
N SER A 42 -13.42 -4.97 -2.30
CA SER A 42 -14.51 -4.02 -2.04
C SER A 42 -14.82 -3.91 -0.54
N ALA A 43 -14.87 -5.04 0.15
CA ALA A 43 -15.04 -5.07 1.60
C ALA A 43 -13.87 -4.42 2.35
N ALA A 44 -12.62 -4.68 1.94
CA ALA A 44 -11.45 -4.04 2.53
C ALA A 44 -11.46 -2.51 2.35
N SER A 45 -11.90 -2.04 1.18
CA SER A 45 -12.04 -0.62 0.88
C SER A 45 -13.12 0.04 1.73
N LEU A 46 -14.28 -0.63 1.89
CA LEU A 46 -15.36 -0.16 2.76
C LEU A 46 -14.89 -0.08 4.22
N LEU A 47 -14.29 -1.14 4.75
CA LEU A 47 -13.78 -1.19 6.11
C LEU A 47 -12.74 -0.09 6.36
N THR A 48 -11.81 0.10 5.42
CA THR A 48 -10.81 1.17 5.51
C THR A 48 -11.47 2.55 5.56
N LYS A 49 -12.45 2.80 4.68
CA LYS A 49 -13.16 4.08 4.64
C LYS A 49 -13.89 4.35 5.96
N GLU A 50 -14.62 3.36 6.47
CA GLU A 50 -15.45 3.52 7.66
C GLU A 50 -14.65 3.60 8.96
N LEU A 51 -13.47 2.97 9.01
CA LEU A 51 -12.64 2.91 10.21
C LEU A 51 -11.48 3.92 10.22
N SER A 52 -11.10 4.49 9.07
CA SER A 52 -9.96 5.43 8.96
C SER A 52 -10.06 6.69 9.83
N GLY A 53 -11.26 7.04 10.30
CA GLY A 53 -11.47 8.16 11.22
C GLY A 53 -11.17 7.83 12.70
N ASP A 54 -10.98 6.56 13.06
CA ASP A 54 -10.73 6.14 14.43
C ASP A 54 -9.23 6.03 14.72
N PRO A 55 -8.71 6.65 15.79
CA PRO A 55 -7.29 6.55 16.13
C PRO A 55 -6.83 5.13 16.49
N ASN A 56 -7.74 4.22 16.82
CA ASN A 56 -7.43 2.83 17.11
C ASN A 56 -7.30 1.95 15.86
N PHE A 57 -7.76 2.44 14.70
CA PHE A 57 -7.65 1.74 13.44
C PHE A 57 -6.24 1.83 12.87
N GLY A 58 -5.63 0.68 12.57
CA GLY A 58 -4.31 0.62 11.93
C GLY A 58 -4.41 0.40 10.43
N SER A 59 -4.91 -0.77 10.02
CA SER A 59 -5.00 -1.14 8.61
C SER A 59 -5.97 -2.29 8.39
N VAL A 60 -6.37 -2.49 7.13
CA VAL A 60 -7.02 -3.72 6.66
C VAL A 60 -6.10 -4.41 5.68
N ALA A 61 -5.84 -5.70 5.91
CA ALA A 61 -5.03 -6.53 5.02
C ALA A 61 -5.76 -7.82 4.69
N LEU A 62 -5.53 -8.35 3.49
CA LEU A 62 -5.97 -9.69 3.13
C LEU A 62 -4.95 -10.71 3.63
N GLY A 63 -5.37 -11.69 4.41
CA GLY A 63 -4.53 -12.78 4.89
C GLY A 63 -5.26 -14.11 4.85
N GLN A 64 -4.71 -15.12 4.17
CA GLN A 64 -5.29 -16.48 4.11
C GLN A 64 -6.78 -16.51 3.70
N GLY A 65 -7.20 -15.64 2.77
CA GLY A 65 -8.59 -15.59 2.28
C GLY A 65 -9.59 -14.87 3.19
N LYS A 66 -9.10 -14.19 4.23
CA LYS A 66 -9.91 -13.36 5.15
C LYS A 66 -9.34 -11.96 5.29
N LEU A 67 -10.19 -11.02 5.67
CA LEU A 67 -9.77 -9.66 6.00
C LEU A 67 -9.30 -9.61 7.45
N VAL A 68 -8.11 -9.08 7.65
CA VAL A 68 -7.51 -8.86 8.97
C VAL A 68 -7.48 -7.35 9.21
N ILE A 69 -8.21 -6.91 10.24
CA ILE A 69 -8.21 -5.53 10.70
C ILE A 69 -7.21 -5.43 11.85
N THR A 70 -6.20 -4.59 11.71
CA THR A 70 -5.29 -4.24 12.80
C THR A 70 -5.94 -3.13 13.63
N TRP A 71 -6.18 -3.41 14.91
CA TRP A 71 -6.97 -2.58 15.80
C TRP A 71 -6.37 -2.51 17.20
N HIS A 72 -6.37 -1.34 17.82
CA HIS A 72 -5.93 -1.17 19.20
C HIS A 72 -7.09 -1.14 20.19
N GLY A 73 -6.96 -1.90 21.28
CA GLY A 73 -7.99 -1.99 22.32
C GLY A 73 -9.12 -2.97 21.99
N PRO A 74 -10.24 -2.91 22.72
CA PRO A 74 -11.38 -3.81 22.50
C PRO A 74 -12.08 -3.54 21.17
N GLU A 75 -12.76 -4.56 20.64
CA GLU A 75 -13.65 -4.40 19.49
C GLU A 75 -14.73 -3.36 19.80
N ASN A 76 -14.98 -2.44 18.86
CA ASN A 76 -16.02 -1.43 18.99
C ASN A 76 -17.31 -1.89 18.30
N ASP A 77 -18.45 -1.28 18.68
CA ASP A 77 -19.75 -1.60 18.10
C ASP A 77 -19.80 -1.37 16.58
N ARG A 78 -18.93 -0.49 16.06
CA ARG A 78 -18.84 -0.19 14.63
C ARG A 78 -18.28 -1.37 13.85
N ILE A 79 -17.25 -2.05 14.35
CA ILE A 79 -16.68 -3.25 13.73
C ILE A 79 -17.70 -4.39 13.74
N ALA A 80 -18.41 -4.59 14.84
CA ALA A 80 -19.48 -5.59 14.93
C ALA A 80 -20.56 -5.32 13.88
N LEU A 81 -21.03 -4.08 13.76
CA LEU A 81 -21.99 -3.68 12.75
C LEU A 81 -21.48 -3.90 11.31
N LEU A 82 -20.20 -3.62 11.03
CA LEU A 82 -19.61 -3.83 9.72
C LEU A 82 -19.49 -5.32 9.36
N ARG A 83 -19.27 -6.21 10.34
CA ARG A 83 -19.32 -7.67 10.16
C ARG A 83 -20.71 -8.14 9.78
N ASP A 84 -21.74 -7.62 10.45
CA ASP A 84 -23.14 -7.95 10.13
C ASP A 84 -23.56 -7.48 8.73
N GLN A 85 -22.99 -6.37 8.25
CA GLN A 85 -23.19 -5.88 6.88
C GLN A 85 -22.45 -6.68 5.81
N LEU A 86 -21.46 -7.49 6.20
CA LEU A 86 -20.60 -8.27 5.30
C LEU A 86 -20.61 -9.77 5.66
N PRO A 87 -21.78 -10.45 5.67
CA PRO A 87 -21.93 -11.82 6.19
C PRO A 87 -21.19 -12.90 5.37
N GLY A 88 -20.69 -12.57 4.18
CA GLY A 88 -19.89 -13.45 3.32
C GLY A 88 -18.39 -13.22 3.39
N VAL A 89 -17.92 -12.30 4.24
CA VAL A 89 -16.50 -11.95 4.37
C VAL A 89 -16.04 -12.33 5.77
N ASP A 90 -15.07 -13.24 5.86
CA ASP A 90 -14.41 -13.52 7.14
C ASP A 90 -13.55 -12.31 7.52
N ILE A 91 -13.91 -11.66 8.62
CA ILE A 91 -13.20 -10.53 9.20
C ILE A 91 -12.62 -10.99 10.54
N SER A 92 -11.32 -10.83 10.71
CA SER A 92 -10.59 -11.10 11.95
C SER A 92 -9.98 -9.82 12.49
N LEU A 93 -10.02 -9.62 13.80
CA LEU A 93 -9.29 -8.54 14.46
C LEU A 93 -7.93 -9.03 14.93
N ARG A 94 -6.91 -8.21 14.68
CA ARG A 94 -5.57 -8.35 15.22
C ARG A 94 -5.32 -7.20 16.18
N SER A 95 -4.98 -7.53 17.42
CA SER A 95 -4.62 -6.53 18.42
C SER A 95 -3.29 -5.85 18.07
N ALA A 96 -3.33 -4.53 17.94
CA ALA A 96 -2.15 -3.68 17.82
C ALA A 96 -1.61 -3.32 19.20
N ALA A 97 -0.30 -3.41 19.39
CA ALA A 97 0.35 -3.05 20.65
C ALA A 97 0.34 -1.53 20.89
N CYS A 98 0.39 -0.75 19.81
CA CYS A 98 0.36 0.71 19.84
C CYS A 98 -0.98 1.24 19.33
N VAL A 99 -1.36 2.46 19.74
CA VAL A 99 -2.49 3.20 19.16
C VAL A 99 -2.07 3.70 17.77
N PRO A 100 -2.61 3.15 16.66
CA PRO A 100 -2.07 3.42 15.33
C PRO A 100 -2.15 4.87 14.89
N GLY A 101 -3.29 5.52 15.10
CA GLY A 101 -3.49 6.93 14.74
C GLY A 101 -2.53 7.85 15.50
N THR A 102 -2.35 7.64 16.80
CA THR A 102 -1.39 8.43 17.60
C THR A 102 0.06 8.15 17.21
N ALA A 103 0.41 6.89 16.93
CA ALA A 103 1.74 6.53 16.48
C ALA A 103 2.06 7.20 15.13
N MET A 104 1.11 7.18 14.19
CA MET A 104 1.25 7.79 12.87
C MET A 104 1.27 9.32 12.91
N ASP A 105 0.48 9.96 13.78
CA ASP A 105 0.51 11.42 13.97
C ASP A 105 1.88 11.90 14.47
N ARG A 106 2.41 11.22 15.49
CA ARG A 106 3.76 11.50 16.00
C ARG A 106 4.85 11.19 14.97
N ALA A 107 4.72 10.09 14.23
CA ALA A 107 5.65 9.75 13.16
C ALA A 107 5.59 10.79 12.01
N GLY A 108 4.42 11.33 11.70
CA GLY A 108 4.24 12.43 10.75
C GLY A 108 4.95 13.70 11.20
N THR A 109 4.91 14.00 12.51
CA THR A 109 5.70 15.10 13.09
C THR A 109 7.20 14.86 12.91
N LEU A 110 7.66 13.63 13.14
CA LEU A 110 9.06 13.27 12.92
C LEU A 110 9.48 13.46 11.45
N LEU A 111 8.64 13.05 10.50
CA LEU A 111 8.87 13.27 9.07
C LEU A 111 8.96 14.75 8.70
N ALA A 112 8.15 15.61 9.34
CA ALA A 112 8.14 17.04 9.09
C ALA A 112 9.37 17.77 9.67
N GLU A 113 9.91 17.29 10.79
CA GLU A 113 11.00 17.97 11.50
C GLU A 113 12.40 17.45 11.14
N ASP A 114 12.55 16.16 10.84
CA ASP A 114 13.85 15.55 10.59
C ASP A 114 14.07 15.29 9.10
N VAL A 115 14.91 16.12 8.47
CA VAL A 115 15.28 16.03 7.05
C VAL A 115 15.95 14.70 6.67
N ARG A 116 16.32 13.85 7.61
CA ARG A 116 16.86 12.51 7.30
C ARG A 116 15.76 11.51 7.01
N VAL A 117 14.57 11.71 7.59
CA VAL A 117 13.40 10.86 7.41
C VAL A 117 12.76 11.18 6.07
N ARG A 118 12.42 10.14 5.33
CA ARG A 118 11.85 10.23 3.97
C ARG A 118 10.42 9.73 3.94
N VAL A 119 10.16 8.67 4.68
CA VAL A 119 8.87 7.98 4.74
C VAL A 119 8.67 7.52 6.17
N VAL A 120 7.41 7.56 6.62
CA VAL A 120 6.97 6.93 7.86
C VAL A 120 5.76 6.06 7.59
N GLY A 121 5.65 4.97 8.33
CA GLY A 121 4.55 4.03 8.25
C GLY A 121 4.41 3.27 9.57
N MET A 122 3.38 2.45 9.65
CA MET A 122 3.20 1.51 10.75
C MET A 122 3.39 0.09 10.24
N ALA A 123 4.01 -0.77 11.04
CA ALA A 123 4.04 -2.19 10.76
C ALA A 123 2.61 -2.74 10.63
N ASN A 124 2.39 -3.69 9.72
CA ASN A 124 1.06 -4.27 9.47
C ASN A 124 0.43 -4.94 10.70
N ASP A 125 1.24 -5.33 11.69
CA ASP A 125 0.78 -5.89 12.97
C ASP A 125 0.54 -4.83 14.06
N GLY A 126 0.79 -3.55 13.77
CA GLY A 126 0.65 -2.45 14.72
C GLY A 126 1.65 -2.49 15.88
N SER A 127 2.77 -3.20 15.73
CA SER A 127 3.75 -3.37 16.81
C SER A 127 4.77 -2.22 16.91
N HIS A 128 5.11 -1.59 15.78
CA HIS A 128 6.12 -0.54 15.72
C HIS A 128 5.89 0.43 14.55
N VAL A 129 6.48 1.62 14.65
CA VAL A 129 6.59 2.58 13.54
C VAL A 129 7.78 2.19 12.67
N VAL A 130 7.60 2.24 11.36
CA VAL A 130 8.68 2.08 10.38
C VAL A 130 9.03 3.46 9.85
N ALA A 131 10.29 3.85 9.95
CA ALA A 131 10.77 5.10 9.35
C ALA A 131 11.92 4.81 8.38
N THR A 132 11.78 5.28 7.16
CA THR A 132 12.83 5.18 6.13
C THR A 132 13.70 6.42 6.21
N VAL A 133 15.01 6.21 6.40
CA VAL A 133 16.00 7.29 6.49
C VAL A 133 16.96 7.27 5.30
N SER A 134 17.58 8.42 5.05
CA SER A 134 18.60 8.56 4.00
C SER A 134 19.83 7.70 4.29
N GLU A 135 20.49 7.25 3.22
CA GLU A 135 21.74 6.49 3.32
C GLU A 135 22.83 7.25 4.09
N GLY A 136 23.64 6.52 4.88
CA GLY A 136 24.72 7.08 5.68
C GLY A 136 24.33 7.54 7.09
N ALA A 137 23.06 7.42 7.47
CA ALA A 137 22.61 7.65 8.84
C ALA A 137 22.91 6.43 9.74
N ASP A 138 23.43 6.65 10.95
CA ASP A 138 23.61 5.56 11.94
C ASP A 138 22.24 5.10 12.45
N SER A 139 21.73 4.03 11.84
CA SER A 139 20.36 3.55 12.02
C SER A 139 20.07 3.02 13.43
N SER A 140 21.07 2.59 14.19
CA SER A 140 20.82 2.07 15.54
C SER A 140 20.66 3.19 16.56
N ALA A 141 21.55 4.19 16.56
CA ALA A 141 21.44 5.34 17.44
C ALA A 141 20.21 6.21 17.12
N LEU A 142 19.88 6.34 15.84
CA LEU A 142 18.70 7.08 15.39
C LEU A 142 17.39 6.39 15.76
N ALA A 143 17.32 5.05 15.65
CA ALA A 143 16.15 4.30 16.07
C ALA A 143 15.85 4.57 17.55
N ALA A 144 16.84 4.44 18.43
CA ALA A 144 16.67 4.69 19.87
C ALA A 144 16.28 6.15 20.17
N ALA A 145 16.83 7.12 19.45
CA ALA A 145 16.46 8.53 19.59
C ALA A 145 15.01 8.79 19.18
N TYR A 146 14.55 8.19 18.09
CA TYR A 146 13.17 8.31 17.62
C TYR A 146 12.19 7.55 18.53
N GLU A 147 12.55 6.38 19.04
CA GLU A 147 11.76 5.66 20.04
C GLU A 147 11.54 6.51 21.30
N ALA A 148 12.62 7.08 21.85
CA ALA A 148 12.54 7.94 23.02
C ALA A 148 11.66 9.17 22.79
N ARG A 149 11.66 9.70 21.56
CA ARG A 149 10.87 10.87 21.17
C ARG A 149 9.40 10.54 20.93
N LEU A 150 9.11 9.42 20.25
CA LEU A 150 7.77 9.02 19.85
C LEU A 150 7.03 8.28 20.97
N GLY A 151 7.75 7.65 21.91
CA GLY A 151 7.19 6.79 22.95
C GLY A 151 6.66 5.45 22.41
N TYR A 152 7.06 5.06 21.21
CA TYR A 152 6.69 3.81 20.54
C TYR A 152 7.93 3.14 19.98
N PRO A 153 7.94 1.80 19.82
CA PRO A 153 9.03 1.12 19.14
C PRO A 153 9.18 1.61 17.68
N VAL A 154 10.41 1.81 17.22
CA VAL A 154 10.73 2.34 15.89
C VAL A 154 11.76 1.45 15.22
N ARG A 155 11.42 0.98 14.03
CA ARG A 155 12.35 0.31 13.13
C ARG A 155 12.78 1.28 12.05
N LEU A 156 14.10 1.43 11.90
CA LEU A 156 14.67 2.17 10.79
C LEU A 156 14.95 1.26 9.61
N GLU A 157 14.54 1.72 8.43
CA GLU A 157 14.90 1.12 7.16
C GLU A 157 15.79 2.09 6.38
N THR A 158 16.86 1.56 5.81
CA THR A 158 17.76 2.31 4.94
C THR A 158 17.35 1.98 3.52
N GLY A 159 16.81 2.96 2.79
CA GLY A 159 16.30 2.72 1.45
C GLY A 159 16.18 4.00 0.67
N GLY A 160 16.77 4.02 -0.53
CA GLY A 160 16.29 4.88 -1.60
C GLY A 160 14.84 4.51 -1.89
N VAL A 161 13.97 5.51 -2.09
CA VAL A 161 12.58 5.34 -2.50
C VAL A 161 12.54 4.33 -3.65
N VAL A 162 12.09 3.10 -3.39
CA VAL A 162 11.67 2.21 -4.47
C VAL A 162 10.27 2.70 -4.81
N PRO A 163 10.05 3.36 -5.96
CA PRO A 163 8.71 3.75 -6.34
C PRO A 163 7.85 2.50 -6.38
N ALA A 164 6.65 2.58 -5.80
CA ALA A 164 5.62 1.60 -6.00
C ALA A 164 5.47 1.43 -7.52
N THR A 165 5.95 0.30 -8.05
CA THR A 165 5.71 -0.05 -9.44
C THR A 165 4.24 -0.39 -9.49
N GLY A 166 3.43 0.61 -9.81
CA GLY A 166 2.05 0.41 -10.21
C GLY A 166 2.07 -0.51 -11.42
N ASN A 167 1.50 -1.70 -11.24
CA ASN A 167 1.13 -2.57 -12.35
C ASN A 167 -0.01 -1.94 -13.16
#